data_AF-A0A7Y2H0C5-F1
#
_entry.id   AF-A0A7Y2H0C5-F1
#
_cell.length_a   1.000
_cell.length_b   1.000
_cell.length_c   1.000
_cell.angle_alpha   90.00
_cell.angle_beta   90.00
_cell.angle_gamma   90.00
#
_symmetry.space_group_name_H-M   'P 1'
#
loop_
_entity.id
_entity.type
_entity.pdbx_description
1 polymer ?
#
loop_
_entity_poly.entity_id
_entity_poly.type
_entity_poly.pdbx_seq_one_letter_code
_entity_poly.pdbx_strand_id
1 'polypeptide(L)'
;MTREELSRESLIAREDCLQLPTYNKLPIVVDRAEGSWLWDVDGKRYLDFYGGHCVALLGHAHPALSRAVAEQAGKILFYSNAVYSPVRARASAALADLAPAGLRNVFFCSTGTEANETALKLARKTTG
;
A
#
# COMPACT_ATOMS: atom_id res chain seq x y z
N MET A 1 -1.11 2.47 -27.56
CA MET A 1 -0.50 1.13 -27.47
C MET A 1 -1.28 0.20 -28.38
N THR A 2 -0.59 -0.62 -29.15
CA THR A 2 -1.21 -1.63 -30.02
C THR A 2 -1.71 -2.81 -29.19
N ARG A 3 -2.62 -3.62 -29.76
CA ARG A 3 -3.21 -4.77 -29.08
C ARG A 3 -2.19 -5.89 -28.78
N GLU A 4 -1.06 -5.90 -29.50
CA GLU A 4 0.08 -6.80 -29.26
C GLU A 4 0.96 -6.37 -28.08
N GLU A 5 1.01 -5.07 -27.75
CA GLU A 5 1.81 -4.57 -26.61
C GLU A 5 1.23 -4.94 -25.23
N LEU A 6 -0.02 -5.43 -25.21
CA LEU A 6 -0.80 -5.74 -24.02
C LEU A 6 -1.11 -7.24 -23.87
N SER A 7 -0.47 -8.14 -24.63
CA SER A 7 -0.69 -9.58 -24.41
C SER A 7 -0.12 -10.03 -23.07
N ARG A 8 -0.71 -11.09 -22.50
CA ARG A 8 -0.24 -11.70 -21.25
C ARG A 8 1.26 -12.03 -21.32
N GLU A 9 1.69 -12.65 -22.41
CA GLU A 9 3.08 -13.08 -22.63
C GLU A 9 4.01 -11.89 -22.78
N SER A 10 3.62 -10.85 -23.52
CA SER A 10 4.45 -9.66 -23.71
C SER A 10 4.66 -8.91 -22.40
N LEU A 11 3.63 -8.84 -21.56
CA LEU A 11 3.70 -8.20 -20.24
C LEU A 11 4.62 -8.96 -19.29
N ILE A 12 4.49 -10.28 -19.20
CA ILE A 12 5.37 -11.14 -18.38
C ILE A 12 6.82 -11.02 -18.85
N ALA A 13 7.08 -11.22 -20.14
CA ALA A 13 8.44 -11.17 -20.70
C ALA A 13 9.10 -9.81 -20.47
N ARG A 14 8.35 -8.72 -20.57
CA ARG A 14 8.85 -7.37 -20.31
C ARG A 14 9.22 -7.18 -18.83
N GLU A 15 8.39 -7.67 -17.92
CA GLU A 15 8.64 -7.54 -16.49
C GLU A 15 9.86 -8.37 -16.05
N ASP A 16 9.96 -9.63 -16.54
CA ASP A 16 11.07 -10.53 -16.23
C ASP A 16 12.41 -10.03 -16.79
N CYS A 17 12.38 -9.37 -17.95
CA CYS A 17 13.58 -8.78 -18.55
C CYS A 17 14.09 -7.54 -17.79
N LEU A 18 13.19 -6.76 -17.18
CA LEU A 18 13.51 -5.44 -16.63
C LEU A 18 13.67 -5.41 -15.10
N GLN A 19 13.19 -6.43 -14.39
CA GLN A 19 13.23 -6.46 -12.93
C GLN A 19 14.25 -7.46 -12.40
N LEU A 20 14.80 -7.16 -11.22
CA LEU A 20 15.58 -8.14 -10.46
C LEU A 20 14.65 -9.26 -9.94
N PRO A 21 15.09 -10.53 -9.95
CA PRO A 21 14.28 -11.68 -9.57
C PRO A 21 14.13 -11.79 -8.04
N THR A 22 13.34 -10.90 -7.45
CA THR A 22 13.09 -10.84 -6.00
C THR A 22 11.95 -11.77 -5.54
N TYR A 23 11.12 -12.25 -6.47
CA TYR A 23 10.00 -13.17 -6.21
C TYR A 23 9.90 -14.24 -7.28
N ASN A 24 9.41 -15.43 -6.91
CA ASN A 24 8.94 -16.43 -7.85
C ASN A 24 7.46 -16.16 -8.20
N LYS A 25 7.22 -15.46 -9.31
CA LYS A 25 5.88 -14.94 -9.66
C LYS A 25 4.98 -16.04 -10.21
N LEU A 26 3.69 -15.98 -9.86
CA LEU A 26 2.67 -16.75 -10.56
C LEU A 26 2.39 -16.12 -11.94
N PRO A 27 2.05 -16.92 -12.97
CA PRO A 27 1.76 -16.40 -14.32
C PRO A 27 0.35 -15.76 -14.40
N ILE A 28 0.05 -14.84 -13.47
CA ILE A 28 -1.22 -14.12 -13.35
C ILE A 28 -0.94 -12.64 -13.58
N VAL A 29 -1.44 -12.10 -14.70
CA VAL A 29 -1.27 -10.69 -15.05
C VAL A 29 -2.55 -9.94 -14.65
N VAL A 30 -2.58 -9.43 -13.43
CA VAL A 30 -3.76 -8.76 -12.85
C VAL A 30 -4.02 -7.42 -13.55
N ASP A 31 -5.25 -7.18 -13.97
CA ASP A 31 -5.70 -5.93 -14.60
C ASP A 31 -6.62 -5.11 -13.68
N ARG A 32 -7.58 -5.76 -13.03
CA ARG A 32 -8.52 -5.11 -12.11
C ARG A 32 -8.80 -5.95 -10.88
N ALA A 33 -9.26 -5.28 -9.82
CA ALA A 33 -9.58 -5.91 -8.56
C ALA A 33 -10.71 -5.17 -7.84
N GLU A 34 -11.55 -5.91 -7.11
CA GLU A 34 -12.70 -5.39 -6.36
C GLU A 34 -13.05 -6.34 -5.21
N GLY A 35 -13.12 -5.80 -3.99
CA GLY A 35 -13.37 -6.61 -2.80
C GLY A 35 -12.30 -7.69 -2.64
N SER A 36 -12.68 -8.96 -2.60
CA SER A 36 -11.74 -10.09 -2.52
C SER A 36 -11.40 -10.71 -3.88
N TRP A 37 -11.80 -10.09 -5.00
CA TRP A 37 -11.64 -10.67 -6.33
C TRP A 37 -10.61 -9.91 -7.17
N LEU A 38 -9.84 -10.67 -7.95
CA LEU A 38 -8.93 -10.19 -8.99
C LEU A 38 -9.42 -10.67 -10.35
N TRP A 39 -9.14 -9.90 -11.40
CA TRP A 39 -9.31 -10.31 -12.79
C TRP A 39 -8.01 -10.09 -13.53
N ASP A 40 -7.58 -11.12 -14.28
CA ASP A 40 -6.44 -10.97 -15.18
C ASP A 40 -6.83 -10.27 -16.49
N VAL A 41 -5.82 -9.93 -17.29
CA VAL A 41 -6.00 -9.28 -18.62
C VAL A 41 -6.84 -10.10 -19.59
N ASP A 42 -6.94 -11.42 -19.40
CA ASP A 42 -7.76 -12.32 -20.21
C ASP A 42 -9.20 -12.45 -19.65
N GLY A 43 -9.52 -11.72 -18.57
CA GLY A 43 -10.83 -11.67 -17.92
C GLY A 43 -11.08 -12.81 -16.93
N LYS A 44 -10.11 -13.69 -16.68
CA LYS A 44 -10.24 -14.77 -15.71
C LYS A 44 -10.26 -14.20 -14.29
N ARG A 45 -11.25 -14.63 -13.50
CA ARG A 45 -11.46 -14.18 -12.13
C ARG A 45 -10.81 -15.11 -11.11
N TYR A 46 -10.16 -14.53 -10.10
CA TYR A 46 -9.46 -15.22 -9.01
C TYR A 46 -9.96 -14.71 -7.66
N LEU A 47 -10.22 -15.62 -6.72
CA LEU A 47 -10.50 -15.26 -5.32
C LEU A 47 -9.15 -15.08 -4.60
N ASP A 48 -8.92 -13.89 -4.05
CA ASP A 48 -7.67 -13.55 -3.39
C ASP A 48 -7.68 -13.97 -1.91
N PHE A 49 -7.02 -15.08 -1.63
CA PHE A 49 -6.74 -15.56 -0.25
C PHE A 49 -5.42 -15.05 0.32
N TYR A 50 -4.72 -14.18 -0.41
CA TYR A 50 -3.40 -13.68 -0.03
C TYR A 50 -3.42 -12.22 0.44
N GLY A 51 -4.23 -11.37 -0.21
CA GLY A 51 -4.42 -9.97 0.20
C GLY A 51 -3.15 -9.12 0.13
N GLY A 52 -2.19 -9.49 -0.71
CA GLY A 52 -0.95 -8.73 -0.95
C GLY A 52 -0.04 -8.62 0.29
N HIS A 53 0.30 -9.75 0.91
CA HIS A 53 0.93 -9.77 2.24
C HIS A 53 0.01 -9.21 3.35
N CYS A 54 -1.29 -9.52 3.26
CA CYS A 54 -2.31 -9.10 4.22
C CYS A 54 -2.49 -7.57 4.35
N VAL A 55 -2.19 -6.79 3.31
CA VAL A 55 -2.35 -5.32 3.32
C VAL A 55 -3.68 -4.86 2.71
N ALA A 56 -4.35 -5.69 1.91
CA ALA A 56 -5.64 -5.37 1.28
C ALA A 56 -6.85 -5.65 2.20
N LEU A 57 -6.78 -5.26 3.48
CA LEU A 57 -7.75 -5.62 4.53
C LEU A 57 -9.17 -5.09 4.28
N LEU A 58 -9.31 -3.91 3.66
CA LEU A 58 -10.62 -3.34 3.30
C LEU A 58 -11.20 -3.93 2.00
N GLY A 59 -10.46 -4.85 1.36
CA GLY A 59 -10.72 -5.28 0.00
C GLY A 59 -10.12 -4.34 -1.04
N HIS A 60 -9.87 -4.90 -2.22
CA HIS A 60 -9.34 -4.19 -3.37
C HIS A 60 -10.29 -3.08 -3.84
N ALA A 61 -9.72 -1.94 -4.23
CA ALA A 61 -10.43 -0.78 -4.76
C ALA A 61 -11.61 -0.28 -3.89
N HIS A 62 -11.51 -0.37 -2.56
CA HIS A 62 -12.57 0.03 -1.63
C HIS A 62 -13.08 1.47 -1.92
N PRO A 63 -14.36 1.67 -2.31
CA PRO A 63 -14.82 2.95 -2.89
C PRO A 63 -14.61 4.18 -2.01
N ALA A 64 -14.78 4.04 -0.69
CA ALA A 64 -14.57 5.15 0.24
C ALA A 64 -13.09 5.54 0.35
N LEU A 65 -12.18 4.56 0.29
CA LEU A 65 -10.73 4.80 0.38
C LEU A 65 -10.23 5.46 -0.90
N SER A 66 -10.59 4.90 -2.06
CA SER A 66 -10.21 5.44 -3.37
C SER A 66 -10.67 6.89 -3.54
N ARG A 67 -11.91 7.20 -3.11
CA ARG A 67 -12.43 8.57 -3.12
C ARG A 67 -11.65 9.50 -2.21
N ALA A 68 -11.39 9.11 -0.96
CA ALA A 68 -10.65 9.93 -0.01
C ALA A 68 -9.22 10.25 -0.49
N VAL A 69 -8.55 9.27 -1.10
CA VAL A 69 -7.23 9.46 -1.71
C VAL A 69 -7.30 10.43 -2.89
N ALA A 70 -8.25 10.24 -3.81
CA ALA A 70 -8.42 11.11 -4.98
C ALA A 70 -8.72 12.57 -4.58
N GLU A 71 -9.61 12.78 -3.61
CA GLU A 71 -9.96 14.10 -3.09
C GLU A 71 -8.76 14.80 -2.43
N GLN A 72 -7.94 14.07 -1.67
CA GLN A 72 -6.75 14.62 -1.03
C GLN A 72 -5.66 14.92 -2.07
N ALA A 73 -5.46 14.03 -3.05
CA ALA A 73 -4.51 14.21 -4.14
C ALA A 73 -4.82 15.46 -4.99
N GLY A 74 -6.10 15.76 -5.21
CA GLY A 74 -6.53 16.98 -5.89
C GLY A 74 -6.24 18.28 -5.13
N LYS A 75 -5.92 18.20 -3.82
CA LYS A 75 -5.54 19.35 -2.98
C LYS A 75 -4.02 19.44 -2.84
N ILE A 76 -3.40 18.36 -2.38
CA ILE A 76 -1.94 18.24 -2.22
C ILE A 76 -1.55 16.77 -2.09
N LEU A 77 -0.59 16.35 -2.92
CA LEU A 77 -0.03 14.99 -2.91
C LEU A 77 1.04 14.80 -1.84
N PHE A 78 1.94 15.77 -1.68
CA PHE A 78 3.06 15.64 -0.76
C PHE A 78 3.53 17.00 -0.22
N TYR A 79 3.81 17.02 1.07
CA TYR A 79 4.68 18.00 1.71
C TYR A 79 5.34 17.35 2.93
N SER A 80 6.49 17.86 3.37
CA SER A 80 7.24 17.30 4.50
C SER A 80 6.56 17.55 5.86
N ASN A 81 7.08 16.90 6.91
CA ASN A 81 6.67 17.15 8.29
C ASN A 81 7.07 18.54 8.82
N ALA A 82 7.72 19.38 8.01
CA ALA A 82 8.12 20.74 8.39
C ALA A 82 6.96 21.73 8.47
N VAL A 83 5.76 21.37 7.98
CA VAL A 83 4.54 22.19 8.11
C VAL A 83 3.42 21.37 8.71
N TYR A 84 2.43 22.04 9.29
CA TYR A 84 1.22 21.39 9.81
C TYR A 84 0.34 20.85 8.67
N SER A 85 -0.38 19.77 8.95
CA SER A 85 -1.31 19.15 8.02
C SER A 85 -2.58 18.72 8.75
N PRO A 86 -3.77 19.16 8.31
CA PRO A 86 -5.03 18.82 8.98
C PRO A 86 -5.36 17.33 8.87
N VAL A 87 -5.00 16.67 7.76
CA VAL A 87 -5.20 15.21 7.63
C VAL A 87 -4.28 14.45 8.58
N ARG A 88 -3.03 14.89 8.73
CA ARG A 88 -2.08 14.27 9.66
C ARG A 88 -2.52 14.45 11.11
N ALA A 89 -3.03 15.63 11.49
CA ALA A 89 -3.55 15.87 12.84
C ALA A 89 -4.73 14.95 13.19
N ARG A 90 -5.72 14.81 12.28
CA ARG A 90 -6.85 13.89 12.48
C ARG A 90 -6.42 12.42 12.54
N ALA A 91 -5.49 12.02 11.67
CA ALA A 91 -4.95 10.66 11.68
C ALA A 91 -4.17 10.36 12.98
N SER A 92 -3.37 11.31 13.48
CA SER A 92 -2.68 11.18 14.76
C SER A 92 -3.65 10.97 15.92
N ALA A 93 -4.72 11.77 15.99
CA ALA A 93 -5.75 11.61 17.03
C ALA A 93 -6.43 10.24 16.95
N ALA A 94 -6.88 9.82 15.76
CA ALA A 94 -7.56 8.54 15.58
C ALA A 94 -6.66 7.34 15.96
N LEU A 95 -5.36 7.41 15.65
CA LEU A 95 -4.39 6.38 16.05
C LEU A 95 -4.13 6.38 17.56
N ALA A 96 -4.02 7.55 18.18
CA ALA A 96 -3.83 7.66 19.62
C ALA A 96 -5.05 7.14 20.41
N ASP A 97 -6.27 7.35 19.90
CA ASP A 97 -7.51 6.84 20.51
C ASP A 97 -7.62 5.31 20.45
N LEU A 98 -7.05 4.70 19.42
CA LEU A 98 -7.01 3.23 19.26
C LEU A 98 -5.84 2.58 20.01
N ALA A 99 -4.85 3.36 20.43
CA ALA A 99 -3.63 2.83 21.02
C ALA A 99 -3.84 2.34 22.46
N PRO A 100 -3.07 1.35 22.92
CA PRO A 100 -3.04 0.93 24.32
C PRO A 100 -2.74 2.09 25.29
N ALA A 101 -3.20 1.95 26.53
CA ALA A 101 -2.95 2.93 27.59
C ALA A 101 -1.45 3.25 27.71
N GLY A 102 -1.10 4.54 27.74
CA GLY A 102 0.28 5.02 27.82
C GLY A 102 0.95 5.30 26.47
N LEU A 103 0.35 4.90 25.33
CA LEU A 103 0.86 5.23 23.99
C LEU A 103 0.04 6.35 23.36
N ARG A 104 0.62 7.55 23.23
CA ARG A 104 -0.09 8.74 22.69
C ARG A 104 0.61 9.44 21.54
N ASN A 105 1.90 9.17 21.32
CA ASN A 105 2.68 9.85 20.29
C ASN A 105 2.73 8.99 19.03
N VAL A 106 2.48 9.61 17.87
CA VAL A 106 2.47 8.93 16.58
C VAL A 106 3.64 9.41 15.72
N PHE A 107 4.37 8.46 15.16
CA PHE A 107 5.35 8.69 14.11
C PHE A 107 4.84 8.02 12.82
N PHE A 108 4.77 8.79 11.73
CA PHE A 108 4.36 8.27 10.43
C PHE A 108 5.59 7.95 9.57
N CYS A 109 5.60 6.75 8.99
CA CYS A 109 6.58 6.29 8.00
C CYS A 109 5.85 5.57 6.85
N SER A 110 6.60 5.22 5.80
CA SER A 110 6.02 4.67 4.57
C SER A 110 5.95 3.15 4.58
N THR A 111 6.86 2.50 5.31
CA THR A 111 6.99 1.04 5.32
C THR A 111 7.03 0.46 6.73
N GLY A 112 6.71 -0.83 6.85
CA GLY A 112 6.86 -1.58 8.10
C GLY A 112 8.33 -1.70 8.54
N THR A 113 9.27 -1.77 7.59
CA THR A 113 10.71 -1.77 7.89
C THR A 113 11.12 -0.48 8.59
N GLU A 114 10.71 0.68 8.08
CA GLU A 114 11.01 1.98 8.73
C GLU A 114 10.37 2.08 10.12
N ALA A 115 9.17 1.51 10.32
CA ALA A 115 8.51 1.47 11.62
C ALA A 115 9.35 0.66 12.63
N ASN A 116 9.80 -0.53 12.24
CA ASN A 116 10.62 -1.41 13.08
C ASN A 116 11.99 -0.78 13.38
N GLU A 117 12.66 -0.22 12.38
CA GLU A 117 13.93 0.51 12.54
C GLU A 117 13.78 1.68 13.52
N THR A 118 12.70 2.45 13.40
CA THR A 118 12.43 3.59 14.28
C THR A 118 12.14 3.12 15.71
N ALA A 119 11.31 2.09 15.87
CA ALA A 119 11.01 1.51 17.17
C ALA A 119 12.28 1.01 17.87
N LEU A 120 13.16 0.30 17.15
CA LEU A 120 14.43 -0.18 17.68
C LEU A 120 15.36 0.98 18.10
N LYS A 121 15.47 2.02 17.27
CA LYS A 121 16.27 3.21 17.59
C LYS A 121 15.73 3.96 18.81
N LEU A 122 14.41 4.10 18.93
CA LEU A 122 13.77 4.71 20.09
C LEU A 122 14.00 3.89 21.37
N ALA A 123 13.86 2.56 21.29
CA ALA A 123 14.11 1.68 22.42
C ALA A 123 15.56 1.80 22.90
N ARG A 124 16.55 1.58 22.01
CA ARG A 124 17.98 1.71 22.33
C ARG A 124 18.34 3.08 22.91
N LYS A 125 17.86 4.16 22.29
CA LYS A 125 18.13 5.53 22.78
C LYS A 125 17.60 5.75 24.20
N THR A 126 16.51 5.08 24.55
CA THR A 126 15.83 5.27 25.85
C THR A 126 16.42 4.35 26.93
N THR A 127 16.81 3.12 26.59
CA THR A 127 17.21 2.10 27.57
C THR A 127 18.71 1.80 27.63
N GLY A 128 19.49 2.17 26.62
CA GLY A 128 20.88 1.72 26.42
C GLY A 128 20.94 0.52 25.49
#